data_AF-A0A2R7Y0U9-F1
#
_entry.id   AF-A0A2R7Y0U9-F1
#
_cell.length_a   1.000
_cell.length_b   1.000
_cell.length_c   1.000
_cell.angle_alpha   90.00
_cell.angle_beta   90.00
_cell.angle_gamma   90.00
#
_symmetry.space_group_name_H-M   'P 1'
#
loop_
_entity.id
_entity.type
_entity.pdbx_description
1 polymer ?
#
loop_
_entity_poly.entity_id
_entity_poly.type
_entity_poly.pdbx_seq_one_letter_code
_entity_poly.pdbx_strand_id
1 'polypeptide(L)'
;MNPASENESKAKVEVNIPPSPSLLTSFLLEGLLKIRSKCPHEVNAKCLNKVWSELEDKLKNKQLTFRFVGNDMKSVNKVLNLCKDARASSSEKEKKGLFNVFIECLKKLELKEISVSHKISSDMQLIGSEEFLKDSSKAKQRGYSFQVMKTDRYQGVASLELGLIKEQVTLYSDLPATYLFFLGLTSSLIADVNREDFYFLLYDTSLMPQALERPDVYTNVKDDAVKELFETISTLKNWSEEVVTLSILFNAELIKEINNRELGSVVSFRLLRIRLEGNTYKVYNDVPLNIYVKQKIYENLDLVEALHESIKDLTPAISRFLRGDDPTGEGQHAYLALKHLYAFATTGNYSFLTKYYRELMEAYKASGGVSGWYLNIASRFFTKP
;
A
#
# COMPACT_ATOMS: atom_id res chain seq x y z
N MET A 1 -41.54 22.15 22.39
CA MET A 1 -40.16 22.25 21.86
C MET A 1 -39.87 20.96 21.13
N ASN A 2 -39.97 20.96 19.80
CA ASN A 2 -39.49 19.84 18.98
C ASN A 2 -37.97 19.89 18.97
N PRO A 3 -37.25 18.79 19.24
CA PRO A 3 -35.85 18.73 18.91
C PRO A 3 -35.78 18.77 17.38
N ALA A 4 -35.11 19.81 16.85
CA ALA A 4 -34.78 19.86 15.44
C ALA A 4 -33.97 18.60 15.13
N SER A 5 -34.54 17.71 14.32
CA SER A 5 -33.78 16.67 13.65
C SER A 5 -32.76 17.37 12.75
N GLU A 6 -31.51 17.41 13.18
CA GLU A 6 -30.39 17.74 12.31
C GLU A 6 -30.46 16.76 11.13
N ASN A 7 -30.92 17.25 9.98
CA ASN A 7 -30.78 16.54 8.71
C ASN A 7 -29.29 16.48 8.40
N GLU A 8 -28.58 15.48 8.92
CA GLU A 8 -27.24 15.15 8.49
C GLU A 8 -27.27 14.99 6.96
N SER A 9 -26.53 15.83 6.24
CA SER A 9 -26.51 15.79 4.79
C SER A 9 -25.87 14.47 4.33
N LYS A 10 -26.66 13.63 3.64
CA LYS A 10 -26.17 12.40 3.03
C LYS A 10 -25.16 12.73 1.94
N ALA A 11 -24.02 12.04 1.93
CA ALA A 11 -23.06 12.11 0.86
C ALA A 11 -23.24 10.93 -0.09
N LYS A 12 -23.31 11.21 -1.40
CA LYS A 12 -23.28 10.18 -2.44
C LYS A 12 -21.83 9.94 -2.85
N VAL A 13 -21.39 8.67 -2.94
CA VAL A 13 -20.03 8.32 -3.37
C VAL A 13 -20.08 7.44 -4.62
N GLU A 14 -19.49 7.92 -5.72
CA GLU A 14 -19.50 7.26 -7.02
C GLU A 14 -18.13 7.43 -7.69
N VAL A 15 -17.57 6.34 -8.23
CA VAL A 15 -16.31 6.37 -8.97
C VAL A 15 -16.55 5.74 -10.34
N ASN A 16 -16.56 6.58 -11.37
CA ASN A 16 -16.78 6.18 -12.77
C ASN A 16 -15.44 6.23 -13.51
N ILE A 17 -14.51 5.39 -13.07
CA ILE A 17 -13.21 5.20 -13.70
C ILE A 17 -13.06 3.72 -14.00
N PRO A 18 -12.76 3.33 -15.25
CA PRO A 18 -12.53 1.91 -15.55
C PRO A 18 -11.37 1.38 -14.70
N PRO A 19 -11.50 0.19 -14.08
CA PRO A 19 -10.38 -0.43 -13.38
C PRO A 19 -9.18 -0.53 -14.33
N SER A 20 -8.04 0.01 -13.90
CA SER A 20 -6.81 0.00 -14.67
C SER A 20 -5.63 -0.09 -13.72
N PRO A 21 -4.49 -0.69 -14.12
CA PRO A 21 -3.32 -0.84 -13.27
C PRO A 21 -2.61 0.49 -12.94
N SER A 22 -3.11 1.62 -13.44
CA SER A 22 -2.65 2.96 -13.08
C SER A 22 -2.71 3.16 -11.56
N LEU A 23 -1.64 3.70 -10.98
CA LEU A 23 -1.52 3.97 -9.56
C LEU A 23 -2.60 4.91 -9.06
N LEU A 24 -2.87 5.94 -9.83
CA LEU A 24 -3.94 6.89 -9.58
C LEU A 24 -5.30 6.21 -9.46
N THR A 25 -5.63 5.33 -10.41
CA THR A 25 -6.89 4.57 -10.38
C THR A 25 -6.93 3.65 -9.17
N SER A 26 -5.84 2.92 -8.90
CA SER A 26 -5.75 2.03 -7.74
C SER A 26 -5.93 2.80 -6.41
N PHE A 27 -5.29 3.96 -6.23
CA PHE A 27 -5.50 4.76 -5.02
C PHE A 27 -6.93 5.29 -4.90
N LEU A 28 -7.57 5.73 -6.00
CA LEU A 28 -8.97 6.17 -5.95
C LEU A 28 -9.92 5.03 -5.56
N LEU A 29 -9.71 3.84 -6.14
CA LEU A 29 -10.49 2.64 -5.84
C LEU A 29 -10.27 2.14 -4.41
N GLU A 30 -9.04 2.24 -3.89
CA GLU A 30 -8.74 1.95 -2.49
C GLU A 30 -9.39 2.92 -1.52
N GLY A 31 -9.43 4.21 -1.89
CA GLY A 31 -10.20 5.21 -1.14
C GLY A 31 -11.68 4.83 -1.08
N LEU A 32 -12.27 4.42 -2.21
CA LEU A 32 -13.66 3.98 -2.27
C LEU A 32 -13.89 2.72 -1.41
N LEU A 33 -12.99 1.73 -1.51
CA LEU A 33 -13.06 0.50 -0.73
C LEU A 33 -13.05 0.79 0.77
N LYS A 34 -12.16 1.67 1.22
CA LYS A 34 -12.07 2.04 2.64
C LYS A 34 -13.31 2.80 3.13
N ILE A 35 -13.89 3.68 2.32
CA ILE A 35 -15.18 4.33 2.64
C ILE A 35 -16.27 3.28 2.77
N ARG A 36 -16.45 2.40 1.77
CA ARG A 36 -17.52 1.38 1.78
C ARG A 36 -17.38 0.37 2.91
N SER A 37 -16.16 0.03 3.30
CA SER A 37 -15.88 -0.87 4.43
C SER A 37 -16.41 -0.32 5.76
N LYS A 38 -16.39 1.01 5.92
CA LYS A 38 -16.71 1.67 7.19
C LYS A 38 -18.05 2.39 7.19
N CYS A 39 -18.56 2.71 6.00
CA CYS A 39 -19.83 3.36 5.74
C CYS A 39 -20.73 2.46 4.86
N PRO A 40 -21.11 1.25 5.31
CA PRO A 40 -21.78 0.25 4.47
C PRO A 40 -23.22 0.63 4.09
N HIS A 41 -23.91 1.39 4.93
CA HIS A 41 -25.32 1.76 4.71
C HIS A 41 -25.48 3.19 4.18
N GLU A 42 -24.74 4.13 4.76
CA GLU A 42 -24.85 5.54 4.43
C GLU A 42 -23.52 6.25 4.62
N VAL A 43 -23.09 7.02 3.62
CA VAL A 43 -21.93 7.88 3.73
C VAL A 43 -22.41 9.26 4.18
N ASN A 44 -21.95 9.70 5.34
CA ASN A 44 -22.21 11.03 5.86
C ASN A 44 -20.93 11.59 6.51
N ALA A 45 -20.94 12.87 6.89
CA ALA A 45 -19.77 13.54 7.47
C ALA A 45 -19.25 12.82 8.72
N LYS A 46 -20.14 12.32 9.58
CA LYS A 46 -19.78 11.55 10.77
C LYS A 46 -19.03 10.26 10.43
N CYS A 47 -19.50 9.51 9.44
CA CYS A 47 -18.84 8.29 9.01
C CYS A 47 -17.48 8.56 8.37
N LEU A 48 -17.41 9.56 7.48
CA LEU A 48 -16.15 9.99 6.85
C LEU A 48 -15.10 10.46 7.88
N ASN A 49 -15.52 11.18 8.91
CA ASN A 49 -14.65 11.56 10.03
C ASN A 49 -14.11 10.35 10.79
N LYS A 50 -14.93 9.31 10.98
CA LYS A 50 -14.49 8.05 11.58
C LYS A 50 -13.42 7.38 10.72
N VAL A 51 -13.62 7.32 9.39
CA VAL A 51 -12.64 6.75 8.46
C VAL A 51 -11.29 7.45 8.57
N TRP A 52 -11.28 8.79 8.55
CA TRP A 52 -10.05 9.55 8.71
C TRP A 52 -9.39 9.36 10.07
N SER A 53 -10.17 9.32 11.15
CA SER A 53 -9.61 9.17 12.50
C SER A 53 -8.90 7.81 12.66
N GLU A 54 -9.49 6.71 12.16
CA GLU A 54 -8.84 5.39 12.17
C GLU A 54 -7.54 5.39 11.35
N LEU A 55 -7.51 6.08 10.21
CA LEU A 55 -6.31 6.20 9.38
C LEU A 55 -5.23 7.04 10.05
N GLU A 56 -5.61 8.14 10.69
CA GLU A 56 -4.70 9.02 11.44
C GLU A 56 -4.04 8.27 12.61
N ASP A 57 -4.82 7.49 13.37
CA ASP A 57 -4.30 6.66 14.45
C ASP A 57 -3.32 5.60 13.93
N LYS A 58 -3.64 4.96 12.79
CA LYS A 58 -2.72 4.02 12.11
C LYS A 58 -1.39 4.69 11.75
N LEU A 59 -1.44 5.89 11.16
CA LEU A 59 -0.24 6.64 10.80
C LEU A 59 0.60 7.01 12.04
N LYS A 60 -0.04 7.51 13.10
CA LYS A 60 0.64 7.90 14.35
C LYS A 60 1.30 6.70 15.04
N ASN A 61 0.57 5.59 15.18
CA ASN A 61 1.06 4.38 15.85
C ASN A 61 2.28 3.79 15.13
N LYS A 62 2.28 3.86 13.80
CA LYS A 62 3.40 3.39 12.96
C LYS A 62 4.43 4.48 12.65
N GLN A 63 4.24 5.70 13.14
CA GLN A 63 5.07 6.88 12.88
C GLN A 63 5.29 7.19 11.39
N LEU A 64 4.30 6.89 10.55
CA LEU A 64 4.38 7.03 9.10
C LEU A 64 4.12 8.47 8.68
N THR A 65 4.98 9.03 7.83
CA THR A 65 4.79 10.39 7.33
C THR A 65 5.05 10.50 5.83
N PHE A 66 3.99 10.77 5.05
CA PHE A 66 4.17 11.13 3.64
C PHE A 66 4.66 12.57 3.51
N ARG A 67 5.38 12.89 2.43
CA ARG A 67 5.94 14.23 2.20
C ARG A 67 5.26 14.91 1.01
N PHE A 68 5.13 16.22 1.07
CA PHE A 68 4.78 17.02 -0.12
C PHE A 68 6.06 17.60 -0.68
N VAL A 69 6.19 17.62 -2.02
CA VAL A 69 7.46 17.99 -2.67
C VAL A 69 7.27 18.90 -3.86
N GLY A 70 8.29 19.73 -4.12
CA GLY A 70 8.30 20.70 -5.21
C GLY A 70 7.01 21.52 -5.32
N ASN A 71 6.30 21.34 -6.44
CA ASN A 71 5.10 22.11 -6.77
C ASN A 71 3.83 21.70 -6.00
N ASP A 72 3.88 20.66 -5.17
CA ASP A 72 2.74 20.23 -4.34
C ASP A 72 2.25 21.34 -3.42
N MET A 73 3.17 22.17 -2.93
CA MET A 73 2.87 23.25 -1.99
C MET A 73 1.79 24.22 -2.48
N LYS A 74 1.70 24.45 -3.80
CA LYS A 74 0.62 25.27 -4.37
C LYS A 74 -0.74 24.62 -4.15
N SER A 75 -0.85 23.33 -4.39
CA SER A 75 -2.08 22.54 -4.20
C SER A 75 -2.41 22.38 -2.72
N VAL A 76 -1.41 22.06 -1.89
CA VAL A 76 -1.56 21.96 -0.42
C VAL A 76 -2.10 23.27 0.15
N ASN A 77 -1.48 24.41 -0.17
CA ASN A 77 -1.92 25.71 0.34
C ASN A 77 -3.34 26.06 -0.14
N LYS A 78 -3.71 25.75 -1.39
CA LYS A 78 -5.09 25.92 -1.87
C LYS A 78 -6.09 25.14 -1.01
N VAL A 79 -5.79 23.89 -0.65
CA VAL A 79 -6.65 23.07 0.22
C VAL A 79 -6.69 23.63 1.64
N LEU A 80 -5.52 23.92 2.25
CA LEU A 80 -5.44 24.46 3.61
C LEU A 80 -6.18 25.79 3.78
N ASN A 81 -6.24 26.62 2.73
CA ASN A 81 -7.01 27.86 2.72
C ASN A 81 -8.52 27.61 2.85
N LEU A 82 -9.05 26.47 2.39
CA LEU A 82 -10.47 26.12 2.55
C LEU A 82 -10.84 25.88 4.01
N CYS A 83 -9.93 25.29 4.78
CA CYS A 83 -10.14 24.97 6.19
C CYS A 83 -9.92 26.17 7.13
N LYS A 84 -9.49 27.33 6.61
CA LYS A 84 -9.03 28.50 7.38
C LYS A 84 -7.85 28.21 8.35
N ASP A 85 -7.33 26.99 8.34
CA ASP A 85 -6.14 26.51 9.09
C ASP A 85 -4.81 26.99 8.47
N ALA A 86 -4.86 27.76 7.38
CA ALA A 86 -3.70 28.42 6.80
C ALA A 86 -2.92 29.30 7.81
N ARG A 87 -3.57 29.68 8.93
CA ARG A 87 -3.00 30.46 10.05
C ARG A 87 -2.35 29.63 11.17
N ALA A 88 -2.35 28.29 11.10
CA ALA A 88 -1.49 27.50 11.99
C ALA A 88 -0.05 28.00 11.80
N SER A 89 0.59 28.46 12.88
CA SER A 89 1.92 29.05 12.84
C SER A 89 2.90 28.07 12.18
N SER A 90 3.93 28.60 11.51
CA SER A 90 5.03 27.79 10.94
C SER A 90 5.54 26.75 11.94
N SER A 91 5.60 27.10 13.22
CA SER A 91 5.97 26.22 14.34
C SER A 91 5.01 25.05 14.60
N GLU A 92 3.71 25.17 14.30
CA GLU A 92 2.74 24.08 14.48
C GLU A 92 2.76 23.12 13.29
N LYS A 93 3.03 23.63 12.08
CA LYS A 93 3.25 22.84 10.86
C LYS A 93 4.55 22.03 10.94
N GLU A 94 5.60 22.59 11.53
CA GLU A 94 6.86 21.88 11.79
C GLU A 94 6.71 20.80 12.87
N LYS A 95 5.93 21.06 13.93
CA LYS A 95 5.71 20.08 15.02
C LYS A 95 4.80 18.92 14.64
N LYS A 96 3.73 19.16 13.86
CA LYS A 96 2.77 18.12 13.46
C LYS A 96 3.14 17.40 12.17
N GLY A 97 4.00 17.99 11.34
CA GLY A 97 4.27 17.54 9.98
C GLY A 97 3.16 17.98 9.01
N LEU A 98 3.56 18.54 7.87
CA LEU A 98 2.64 19.15 6.89
C LEU A 98 1.57 18.18 6.37
N PHE A 99 1.93 16.91 6.21
CA PHE A 99 0.97 15.89 5.75
C PHE A 99 -0.17 15.68 6.74
N ASN A 100 0.13 15.56 8.04
CA ASN A 100 -0.90 15.43 9.07
C ASN A 100 -1.82 16.65 9.12
N VAL A 101 -1.27 17.87 8.98
CA VAL A 101 -2.06 19.10 8.89
C VAL A 101 -2.99 19.10 7.67
N PHE A 102 -2.51 18.58 6.53
CA PHE A 102 -3.32 18.44 5.33
C PHE A 102 -4.45 17.42 5.50
N ILE A 103 -4.18 16.27 6.12
CA ILE A 103 -5.20 15.25 6.42
C ILE A 103 -6.27 15.81 7.39
N GLU A 104 -5.84 16.51 8.43
CA GLU A 104 -6.76 17.18 9.38
C GLU A 104 -7.65 18.21 8.69
N CYS A 105 -7.11 18.94 7.70
CA CYS A 105 -7.92 19.83 6.88
C CYS A 105 -8.93 19.03 6.04
N LEU A 106 -8.52 17.98 5.32
CA LEU A 106 -9.44 17.16 4.53
C LEU A 106 -10.58 16.58 5.37
N LYS A 107 -10.30 16.15 6.59
CA LYS A 107 -11.29 15.65 7.57
C LYS A 107 -12.35 16.70 7.91
N LYS A 108 -11.97 17.97 8.05
CA LYS A 108 -12.90 19.09 8.33
C LYS A 108 -13.75 19.52 7.14
N LEU A 109 -13.42 19.10 5.93
CA LEU A 109 -14.17 19.50 4.73
C LEU A 109 -15.46 18.68 4.62
N GLU A 110 -16.59 19.37 4.67
CA GLU A 110 -17.90 18.77 4.41
C GLU A 110 -18.12 18.58 2.91
N LEU A 111 -17.93 17.34 2.44
CA LEU A 111 -18.24 16.95 1.07
C LEU A 111 -19.67 16.42 0.97
N LYS A 112 -20.53 17.15 0.25
CA LYS A 112 -21.92 16.75 -0.03
C LYS A 112 -22.01 15.61 -1.05
N GLU A 113 -21.04 15.51 -1.95
CA GLU A 113 -20.97 14.46 -2.97
C GLU A 113 -19.50 14.17 -3.29
N ILE A 114 -19.18 12.89 -3.40
CA ILE A 114 -17.89 12.38 -3.86
C ILE A 114 -18.15 11.61 -5.16
N SER A 115 -18.33 12.33 -6.25
CA SER A 115 -18.43 11.75 -7.59
C SER A 115 -17.12 12.00 -8.33
N VAL A 116 -16.44 10.93 -8.74
CA VAL A 116 -15.13 10.98 -9.36
C VAL A 116 -15.16 10.26 -10.69
N SER A 117 -14.93 11.00 -11.77
CA SER A 117 -14.82 10.50 -13.14
C SER A 117 -13.47 10.92 -13.73
N HIS A 118 -13.13 10.36 -14.89
CA HIS A 118 -11.85 10.59 -15.55
C HIS A 118 -12.03 11.07 -16.99
N LYS A 119 -11.24 12.06 -17.40
CA LYS A 119 -11.16 12.57 -18.78
C LYS A 119 -9.71 12.83 -19.16
N ILE A 120 -9.29 12.31 -20.31
CA ILE A 120 -7.98 12.61 -20.91
C ILE A 120 -8.19 13.56 -22.09
N SER A 121 -7.43 14.65 -22.13
CA SER A 121 -7.21 15.49 -23.31
C SER A 121 -5.73 15.48 -23.69
N SER A 122 -5.39 16.00 -24.88
CA SER A 122 -4.05 15.93 -25.49
C SER A 122 -2.89 16.41 -24.60
N ASP A 123 -3.10 17.25 -23.60
CA ASP A 123 -2.04 17.74 -22.69
C ASP A 123 -2.41 17.60 -21.20
N MET A 124 -3.62 17.15 -20.88
CA MET A 124 -4.15 17.11 -19.52
C MET A 124 -4.90 15.83 -19.20
N GLN A 125 -4.73 15.39 -17.95
CA GLN A 125 -5.55 14.35 -17.35
C GLN A 125 -6.39 14.99 -16.25
N LEU A 126 -7.71 14.93 -16.37
CA LEU A 126 -8.65 15.53 -15.43
C LEU A 126 -9.39 14.46 -14.66
N ILE A 127 -9.45 14.61 -13.34
CA ILE A 127 -10.12 13.67 -12.44
C ILE A 127 -10.96 14.40 -11.42
N GLY A 128 -12.24 14.08 -11.35
CA GLY A 128 -13.14 14.78 -10.46
C GLY A 128 -14.60 14.66 -10.85
N SER A 129 -15.40 15.51 -10.25
CA SER A 129 -16.82 15.69 -10.54
C SER A 129 -17.05 16.04 -12.02
N GLU A 130 -18.25 15.70 -12.52
CA GLU A 130 -18.62 16.03 -13.90
C GLU A 130 -18.48 17.52 -14.23
N GLU A 131 -18.80 18.41 -13.28
CA GLU A 131 -18.66 19.86 -13.45
C GLU A 131 -17.20 20.24 -13.74
N PHE A 132 -16.27 19.66 -12.99
CA PHE A 132 -14.84 19.88 -13.20
C PHE A 132 -14.37 19.35 -14.57
N LEU A 133 -14.90 18.23 -15.04
CA LEU A 133 -14.52 17.63 -16.33
C LEU A 133 -15.10 18.37 -17.55
N LYS A 134 -16.22 19.08 -17.37
CA LYS A 134 -16.88 19.88 -18.42
C LYS A 134 -16.11 21.18 -18.73
N ASP A 135 -15.55 21.85 -17.72
CA ASP A 135 -14.80 23.10 -17.87
C ASP A 135 -13.27 22.88 -17.78
N SER A 136 -12.69 22.21 -18.77
CA SER A 136 -11.24 21.94 -18.82
C SER A 136 -10.40 23.22 -18.87
N SER A 137 -10.95 24.33 -19.38
CA SER A 137 -10.25 25.61 -19.49
C SER A 137 -9.82 26.20 -18.14
N LYS A 138 -10.57 25.89 -17.07
CA LYS A 138 -10.30 26.36 -15.71
C LYS A 138 -9.59 25.34 -14.82
N ALA A 139 -9.27 24.16 -15.35
CA ALA A 139 -8.64 23.07 -14.59
C ALA A 139 -7.33 23.51 -13.91
N LYS A 140 -6.48 24.29 -14.60
CA LYS A 140 -5.22 24.81 -14.02
C LYS A 140 -5.43 25.77 -12.84
N GLN A 141 -6.51 26.55 -12.88
CA GLN A 141 -6.84 27.53 -11.84
C GLN A 141 -7.49 26.86 -10.63
N ARG A 142 -8.50 26.02 -10.89
CA ARG A 142 -9.36 25.40 -9.87
C ARG A 142 -8.85 24.06 -9.36
N GLY A 143 -8.10 23.34 -10.18
CA GLY A 143 -7.60 22.01 -9.87
C GLY A 143 -6.40 22.01 -8.93
N TYR A 144 -6.24 20.86 -8.30
CA TYR A 144 -5.11 20.45 -7.49
C TYR A 144 -4.23 19.51 -8.29
N SER A 145 -2.94 19.55 -8.01
CA SER A 145 -1.95 18.79 -8.77
C SER A 145 -0.84 18.38 -7.82
N PHE A 146 -0.76 17.08 -7.52
CA PHE A 146 0.23 16.50 -6.61
C PHE A 146 1.23 15.63 -7.39
N GLN A 147 2.49 15.61 -6.98
CA GLN A 147 3.55 14.82 -7.64
C GLN A 147 3.26 13.33 -7.58
N VAL A 148 2.74 12.85 -6.45
CA VAL A 148 2.41 11.42 -6.28
C VAL A 148 1.26 10.95 -7.17
N MET A 149 0.34 11.84 -7.55
CA MET A 149 -0.70 11.49 -8.54
C MET A 149 -0.12 11.36 -9.96
N LYS A 150 1.05 11.94 -10.21
CA LYS A 150 1.70 11.98 -11.52
C LYS A 150 2.71 10.85 -11.71
N THR A 151 2.82 9.90 -10.78
CA THR A 151 3.73 8.76 -10.90
C THR A 151 3.42 7.91 -12.13
N ASP A 152 2.15 7.87 -12.55
CA ASP A 152 1.69 7.20 -13.78
C ASP A 152 2.25 7.80 -15.08
N ARG A 153 2.86 8.99 -15.04
CA ARG A 153 3.61 9.56 -16.18
C ARG A 153 4.70 8.62 -16.67
N TYR A 154 5.21 7.75 -15.80
CA TYR A 154 6.25 6.79 -16.11
C TYR A 154 5.72 5.36 -16.33
N GLN A 155 4.42 5.11 -16.13
CA GLN A 155 3.88 3.75 -16.07
C GLN A 155 2.70 3.43 -17.00
N GLY A 156 2.06 4.38 -17.71
CA GLY A 156 0.99 3.90 -18.61
C GLY A 156 0.09 4.86 -19.36
N VAL A 157 0.20 6.19 -19.23
CA VAL A 157 -0.58 7.11 -20.09
C VAL A 157 0.20 7.40 -21.38
N ALA A 158 0.63 6.34 -22.06
CA ALA A 158 1.29 6.40 -23.36
C ALA A 158 0.29 5.93 -24.42
N SER A 159 -0.62 6.80 -24.83
CA SER A 159 -1.53 6.48 -25.94
C SER A 159 -0.83 6.79 -27.27
N LEU A 160 -0.59 5.74 -28.07
CA LEU A 160 -0.17 5.84 -29.47
C LEU A 160 -1.17 6.67 -30.28
N GLU A 161 -2.47 6.51 -30.00
CA GLU A 161 -3.58 7.17 -30.70
C GLU A 161 -3.67 8.67 -30.36
N LEU A 162 -3.26 9.07 -29.14
CA LEU A 162 -3.26 10.46 -28.70
C LEU A 162 -1.89 11.15 -28.84
N GLY A 163 -0.87 10.47 -29.37
CA GLY A 163 0.48 11.04 -29.56
C GLY A 163 1.25 11.34 -28.26
N LEU A 164 0.77 10.85 -27.12
CA LEU A 164 1.20 11.26 -25.77
C LEU A 164 2.54 10.67 -25.32
N ILE A 165 3.15 9.79 -26.12
CA ILE A 165 4.38 9.06 -25.76
C ILE A 165 5.54 10.01 -25.43
N LYS A 166 5.56 11.22 -26.02
CA LYS A 166 6.63 12.21 -25.85
C LYS A 166 6.21 13.44 -25.04
N GLU A 167 4.95 13.55 -24.63
CA GLU A 167 4.41 14.77 -24.01
C GLU A 167 4.17 14.63 -22.50
N GLN A 168 4.43 15.71 -21.76
CA GLN A 168 4.15 15.75 -20.34
C GLN A 168 2.66 16.01 -20.09
N VAL A 169 1.88 14.94 -19.92
CA VAL A 169 0.48 15.07 -19.50
C VAL A 169 0.42 15.64 -18.08
N THR A 170 -0.29 16.75 -17.92
CA THR A 170 -0.48 17.37 -16.59
C THR A 170 -1.79 16.93 -15.97
N LEU A 171 -1.68 16.29 -14.81
CA LEU A 171 -2.83 15.83 -14.05
C LEU A 171 -3.36 16.93 -13.15
N TYR A 172 -4.67 17.14 -13.21
CA TYR A 172 -5.44 17.98 -12.30
C TYR A 172 -6.61 17.21 -11.70
N SER A 173 -6.78 17.33 -10.40
CA SER A 173 -7.93 16.81 -9.65
C SER A 173 -8.78 17.93 -9.07
N ASP A 174 -10.07 17.70 -8.87
CA ASP A 174 -10.88 18.55 -8.01
C ASP A 174 -10.81 18.11 -6.53
N LEU A 175 -11.59 18.74 -5.65
CA LEU A 175 -11.55 18.46 -4.22
C LEU A 175 -12.07 17.04 -3.89
N PRO A 176 -13.25 16.59 -4.37
CA PRO A 176 -13.70 15.21 -4.22
C PRO A 176 -12.67 14.16 -4.64
N ALA A 177 -12.05 14.30 -5.82
CA ALA A 177 -11.02 13.37 -6.29
C ALA A 177 -9.78 13.42 -5.41
N THR A 178 -9.35 14.61 -4.99
CA THR A 178 -8.21 14.78 -4.09
C THR A 178 -8.45 14.10 -2.75
N TYR A 179 -9.63 14.31 -2.17
CA TYR A 179 -10.03 13.69 -0.92
C TYR A 179 -9.98 12.16 -1.03
N LEU A 180 -10.61 11.60 -2.06
CA LEU A 180 -10.67 10.15 -2.27
C LEU A 180 -9.28 9.55 -2.49
N PHE A 181 -8.46 10.22 -3.30
CA PHE A 181 -7.09 9.80 -3.57
C PHE A 181 -6.24 9.74 -2.29
N PHE A 182 -6.26 10.78 -1.45
CA PHE A 182 -5.47 10.79 -0.23
C PHE A 182 -5.99 9.80 0.81
N LEU A 183 -7.29 9.51 0.81
CA LEU A 183 -7.85 8.46 1.63
C LEU A 183 -7.31 7.10 1.19
N GLY A 184 -7.27 6.83 -0.11
CA GLY A 184 -6.67 5.63 -0.68
C GLY A 184 -5.16 5.52 -0.42
N LEU A 185 -4.40 6.58 -0.70
CA LEU A 185 -2.96 6.67 -0.44
C LEU A 185 -2.65 6.39 1.03
N THR A 186 -3.41 6.97 1.94
CA THR A 186 -3.21 6.77 3.38
C THR A 186 -3.61 5.36 3.81
N SER A 187 -4.71 4.82 3.28
CA SER A 187 -5.18 3.47 3.62
C SER A 187 -4.22 2.36 3.19
N SER A 188 -3.49 2.59 2.09
CA SER A 188 -2.57 1.65 1.47
C SER A 188 -1.13 1.78 1.98
N LEU A 189 -0.77 2.89 2.63
CA LEU A 189 0.57 3.10 3.17
C LEU A 189 0.91 2.06 4.24
N ILE A 190 2.02 1.36 4.04
CA ILE A 190 2.53 0.30 4.91
C ILE A 190 3.63 0.85 5.81
N ALA A 191 4.70 1.38 5.20
CA ALA A 191 5.96 1.74 5.83
C ALA A 191 6.65 2.88 5.07
N ASP A 192 7.43 3.71 5.77
CA ASP A 192 8.39 4.67 5.19
C ASP A 192 9.81 4.38 5.68
N VAL A 193 10.66 3.84 4.81
CA VAL A 193 12.06 3.52 5.13
C VAL A 193 12.93 4.74 4.79
N ASN A 194 13.70 5.18 5.78
CA ASN A 194 14.59 6.36 5.69
C ASN A 194 13.89 7.66 5.23
N ARG A 195 12.55 7.73 5.32
CA ARG A 195 11.72 8.86 4.82
C ARG A 195 11.91 9.18 3.33
N GLU A 196 12.43 8.22 2.58
CA GLU A 196 12.63 8.32 1.13
C GLU A 196 11.88 7.22 0.38
N ASP A 197 11.82 6.01 0.94
CA ASP A 197 11.14 4.86 0.34
C ASP A 197 9.79 4.64 1.02
N PHE A 198 8.71 4.79 0.25
CA PHE A 198 7.34 4.61 0.70
C PHE A 198 6.78 3.31 0.12
N TYR A 199 6.22 2.47 0.99
CA TYR A 199 5.67 1.17 0.61
C TYR A 199 4.14 1.20 0.68
N PHE A 200 3.47 0.76 -0.37
CA PHE A 200 2.00 0.75 -0.46
C PHE A 200 1.49 -0.65 -0.81
N LEU A 201 0.45 -1.12 -0.13
CA LEU A 201 -0.29 -2.32 -0.49
C LEU A 201 -1.63 -1.94 -1.11
N LEU A 202 -1.83 -2.34 -2.35
CA LEU A 202 -3.06 -2.15 -3.11
C LEU A 202 -3.61 -3.51 -3.50
N TYR A 203 -4.93 -3.64 -3.64
CA TYR A 203 -5.49 -4.76 -4.37
C TYR A 203 -5.13 -4.71 -5.85
N ASP A 204 -4.97 -5.88 -6.46
CA ASP A 204 -4.96 -5.95 -7.91
C ASP A 204 -6.30 -5.46 -8.48
N THR A 205 -6.25 -4.74 -9.59
CA THR A 205 -7.46 -4.13 -10.17
C THR A 205 -8.50 -5.15 -10.62
N SER A 206 -8.09 -6.39 -10.91
CA SER A 206 -9.02 -7.48 -11.22
C SER A 206 -9.85 -7.93 -10.02
N LEU A 207 -9.34 -7.74 -8.79
CA LEU A 207 -10.04 -8.09 -7.54
C LEU A 207 -10.94 -6.96 -7.03
N MET A 208 -10.80 -5.74 -7.56
CA MET A 208 -11.55 -4.57 -7.08
C MET A 208 -13.08 -4.73 -7.14
N PRO A 209 -13.70 -5.31 -8.20
CA PRO A 209 -15.14 -5.53 -8.21
C PRO A 209 -15.60 -6.40 -7.02
N GLN A 210 -14.92 -7.51 -6.77
CA GLN A 210 -15.22 -8.43 -5.66
C GLN A 210 -14.96 -7.77 -4.30
N ALA A 211 -13.87 -7.01 -4.19
CA ALA A 211 -13.56 -6.27 -2.97
C ALA A 211 -14.63 -5.21 -2.66
N LEU A 212 -15.16 -4.53 -3.68
CA LEU A 212 -16.21 -3.52 -3.51
C LEU A 212 -17.59 -4.10 -3.18
N GLU A 213 -17.83 -5.38 -3.49
CA GLU A 213 -19.03 -6.13 -3.07
C GLU A 213 -18.96 -6.56 -1.61
N ARG A 214 -17.77 -6.90 -1.10
CA ARG A 214 -17.52 -7.33 0.29
C ARG A 214 -16.42 -6.50 0.97
N PRO A 215 -16.62 -5.18 1.12
CA PRO A 215 -15.53 -4.23 1.42
C PRO A 215 -14.94 -4.40 2.82
N ASP A 216 -15.74 -4.78 3.81
CA ASP A 216 -15.31 -5.08 5.17
C ASP A 216 -14.37 -6.29 5.22
N VAL A 217 -14.74 -7.37 4.53
CA VAL A 217 -13.98 -8.62 4.48
C VAL A 217 -12.62 -8.39 3.83
N TYR A 218 -12.59 -7.80 2.63
CA TYR A 218 -11.33 -7.54 1.93
C TYR A 218 -10.46 -6.53 2.71
N THR A 219 -11.05 -5.48 3.28
CA THR A 219 -10.27 -4.54 4.08
C THR A 219 -9.57 -5.21 5.27
N ASN A 220 -10.23 -6.14 5.97
CA ASN A 220 -9.60 -6.87 7.08
C ASN A 220 -8.43 -7.73 6.62
N VAL A 221 -8.60 -8.50 5.54
CA VAL A 221 -7.53 -9.34 4.96
C VAL A 221 -6.35 -8.49 4.51
N LYS A 222 -6.61 -7.31 3.93
CA LYS A 222 -5.56 -6.35 3.59
C LYS A 222 -4.87 -5.79 4.83
N ASP A 223 -5.61 -5.46 5.89
CA ASP A 223 -5.04 -4.92 7.13
C ASP A 223 -4.11 -5.95 7.82
N ASP A 224 -4.43 -7.24 7.77
CA ASP A 224 -3.57 -8.34 8.24
C ASP A 224 -2.28 -8.44 7.40
N ALA A 225 -2.39 -8.40 6.07
CA ALA A 225 -1.23 -8.35 5.18
C ALA A 225 -0.36 -7.10 5.42
N VAL A 226 -0.97 -5.94 5.65
CA VAL A 226 -0.26 -4.68 5.97
C VAL A 226 0.49 -4.77 7.31
N LYS A 227 -0.02 -5.50 8.30
CA LYS A 227 0.67 -5.72 9.57
C LYS A 227 1.95 -6.54 9.34
N GLU A 228 1.83 -7.68 8.67
CA GLU A 228 2.96 -8.56 8.33
C GLU A 228 4.04 -7.83 7.51
N LEU A 229 3.62 -7.11 6.47
CA LEU A 229 4.53 -6.36 5.61
C LEU A 229 5.23 -5.23 6.34
N PHE A 230 4.54 -4.53 7.24
CA PHE A 230 5.15 -3.47 8.04
C PHE A 230 6.29 -4.00 8.92
N GLU A 231 6.06 -5.12 9.62
CA GLU A 231 7.07 -5.76 10.45
C GLU A 231 8.26 -6.25 9.61
N THR A 232 7.97 -6.92 8.48
CA THR A 232 8.98 -7.43 7.54
C THR A 232 9.87 -6.31 6.98
N ILE A 233 9.25 -5.26 6.39
CA ILE A 233 9.96 -4.16 5.73
C ILE A 233 10.78 -3.35 6.75
N SER A 234 10.21 -3.09 7.93
CA SER A 234 10.90 -2.36 9.01
C SER A 234 12.14 -3.10 9.52
N THR A 235 12.09 -4.43 9.55
CA THR A 235 13.21 -5.29 9.98
C THR A 235 14.29 -5.37 8.91
N LEU A 236 13.90 -5.54 7.65
CA LEU A 236 14.82 -5.70 6.53
C LEU A 236 15.68 -4.45 6.29
N LYS A 237 15.12 -3.24 6.50
CA LYS A 237 15.77 -1.92 6.28
C LYS A 237 16.40 -1.71 4.89
N ASN A 238 16.18 -2.64 3.98
CA ASN A 238 16.59 -2.67 2.59
C ASN A 238 15.50 -3.41 1.80
N TRP A 239 15.64 -3.55 0.48
CA TRP A 239 14.66 -4.22 -0.36
C TRP A 239 15.10 -5.64 -0.72
N SER A 240 14.20 -6.60 -0.50
CA SER A 240 14.27 -7.96 -1.07
C SER A 240 12.84 -8.39 -1.37
N GLU A 241 12.57 -8.56 -2.66
CA GLU A 241 11.28 -9.02 -3.15
C GLU A 241 10.96 -10.42 -2.61
N GLU A 242 11.98 -11.29 -2.48
CA GLU A 242 11.80 -12.64 -1.98
C GLU A 242 11.38 -12.66 -0.51
N VAL A 243 12.00 -11.86 0.36
CA VAL A 243 11.66 -11.81 1.79
C VAL A 243 10.20 -11.37 1.94
N VAL A 244 9.85 -10.31 1.23
CA VAL A 244 8.53 -9.69 1.34
C VAL A 244 7.43 -10.54 0.72
N THR A 245 7.73 -11.20 -0.40
CA THR A 245 6.75 -12.11 -1.03
C THR A 245 6.52 -13.34 -0.15
N LEU A 246 7.59 -13.95 0.36
CA LEU A 246 7.47 -15.16 1.16
C LEU A 246 6.84 -14.89 2.53
N SER A 247 7.05 -13.71 3.14
CA SER A 247 6.41 -13.39 4.42
C SER A 247 4.89 -13.34 4.31
N ILE A 248 4.35 -12.87 3.18
CA ILE A 248 2.92 -12.93 2.89
C ILE A 248 2.48 -14.33 2.49
N LEU A 249 3.20 -15.00 1.58
CA LEU A 249 2.82 -16.32 1.09
C LEU A 249 2.81 -17.39 2.18
N PHE A 250 3.60 -17.22 3.25
CA PHE A 250 3.64 -18.13 4.37
C PHE A 250 2.96 -17.61 5.64
N ASN A 251 2.23 -16.48 5.58
CA ASN A 251 1.48 -16.03 6.75
C ASN A 251 0.24 -16.94 6.97
N ALA A 252 0.35 -17.86 7.92
CA ALA A 252 -0.69 -18.86 8.21
C ALA A 252 -2.01 -18.23 8.68
N GLU A 253 -1.96 -17.11 9.42
CA GLU A 253 -3.16 -16.38 9.86
C GLU A 253 -3.91 -15.80 8.66
N LEU A 254 -3.20 -15.16 7.75
CA LEU A 254 -3.76 -14.61 6.52
C LEU A 254 -4.39 -15.69 5.64
N ILE A 255 -3.71 -16.84 5.49
CA ILE A 255 -4.25 -17.98 4.73
C ILE A 255 -5.53 -18.53 5.38
N LYS A 256 -5.54 -18.67 6.71
CA LYS A 256 -6.73 -19.07 7.47
C LYS A 256 -7.88 -18.08 7.26
N GLU A 257 -7.63 -16.78 7.35
CA GLU A 257 -8.65 -15.75 7.15
C GLU A 257 -9.21 -15.77 5.72
N ILE A 258 -8.37 -15.92 4.69
CA ILE A 258 -8.82 -16.00 3.30
C ILE A 258 -9.71 -17.24 3.09
N ASN A 259 -9.30 -18.40 3.63
CA ASN A 259 -10.07 -19.64 3.53
C ASN A 259 -11.40 -19.57 4.30
N ASN A 260 -11.38 -19.09 5.55
CA ASN A 260 -12.56 -18.99 6.40
C ASN A 260 -13.63 -18.05 5.85
N ARG A 261 -13.20 -17.02 5.10
CA ARG A 261 -14.11 -16.02 4.50
C ARG A 261 -14.48 -16.32 3.06
N GLU A 262 -14.02 -17.46 2.54
CA GLU A 262 -14.26 -17.95 1.17
C GLU A 262 -13.90 -16.91 0.10
N LEU A 263 -12.76 -16.23 0.28
CA LEU A 263 -12.29 -15.20 -0.63
C LEU A 263 -11.63 -15.80 -1.89
N GLY A 264 -12.46 -16.40 -2.73
CA GLY A 264 -12.05 -16.95 -4.03
C GLY A 264 -10.93 -17.99 -3.93
N SER A 265 -10.38 -18.36 -5.09
CA SER A 265 -9.18 -19.23 -5.15
C SER A 265 -7.87 -18.47 -5.13
N VAL A 266 -7.91 -17.15 -5.37
CA VAL A 266 -6.74 -16.28 -5.45
C VAL A 266 -7.07 -14.93 -4.83
N VAL A 267 -6.21 -14.48 -3.92
CA VAL A 267 -6.19 -13.09 -3.44
C VAL A 267 -4.92 -12.43 -3.95
N SER A 268 -5.08 -11.35 -4.71
CA SER A 268 -3.97 -10.67 -5.40
C SER A 268 -3.80 -9.25 -4.89
N PHE A 269 -2.60 -8.95 -4.41
CA PHE A 269 -2.17 -7.59 -4.07
C PHE A 269 -1.07 -7.11 -5.02
N ARG A 270 -0.85 -5.81 -5.00
CA ARG A 270 0.30 -5.13 -5.58
C ARG A 270 1.03 -4.39 -4.48
N LEU A 271 2.28 -4.76 -4.26
CA LEU A 271 3.18 -4.06 -3.36
C LEU A 271 4.04 -3.08 -4.15
N LEU A 272 3.86 -1.80 -3.88
CA LEU A 272 4.60 -0.74 -4.53
C LEU A 272 5.69 -0.22 -3.63
N ARG A 273 6.87 0.02 -4.20
CA ARG A 273 7.91 0.87 -3.61
C ARG A 273 8.01 2.14 -4.42
N ILE A 274 7.64 3.27 -3.81
CA ILE A 274 7.76 4.60 -4.40
C ILE A 274 8.84 5.35 -3.65
N ARG A 275 9.88 5.80 -4.36
CA ARG A 275 10.97 6.56 -3.79
C ARG A 275 10.82 8.05 -4.09
N LEU A 276 11.14 8.87 -3.10
CA LEU A 276 11.33 10.30 -3.27
C LEU A 276 12.72 10.60 -3.82
N GLU A 277 12.79 11.27 -4.98
CA GLU A 277 14.03 11.76 -5.58
C GLU A 277 13.94 13.24 -5.88
N GLY A 278 14.66 14.05 -5.10
CA GLY A 278 14.59 15.50 -5.20
C GLY A 278 13.16 16.01 -4.97
N ASN A 279 12.50 16.44 -6.04
CA ASN A 279 11.15 17.00 -6.02
C ASN A 279 10.10 16.13 -6.74
N THR A 280 10.38 14.84 -6.95
CA THR A 280 9.45 13.93 -7.63
C THR A 280 9.42 12.55 -6.98
N TYR A 281 8.32 11.83 -7.19
CA TYR A 281 8.14 10.45 -6.75
C TYR A 281 8.37 9.52 -7.95
N LYS A 282 9.17 8.47 -7.77
CA LYS A 282 9.42 7.45 -8.79
C LYS A 282 9.03 6.08 -8.26
N VAL A 283 8.38 5.30 -9.11
CA VAL A 283 8.03 3.92 -8.80
C VAL A 283 9.24 3.05 -9.14
N TYR A 284 9.77 2.36 -8.13
CA TYR A 284 10.93 1.50 -8.28
C TYR A 284 10.55 0.03 -8.41
N ASN A 285 9.54 -0.39 -7.65
CA ASN A 285 9.06 -1.76 -7.65
C ASN A 285 7.53 -1.77 -7.64
N ASP A 286 6.98 -2.71 -8.41
CA ASP A 286 5.55 -3.05 -8.44
C ASP A 286 5.47 -4.57 -8.44
N VAL A 287 5.40 -5.14 -7.24
CA VAL A 287 5.48 -6.58 -7.01
C VAL A 287 4.08 -7.16 -6.91
N PRO A 288 3.67 -8.07 -7.80
CA PRO A 288 2.43 -8.79 -7.65
C PRO A 288 2.57 -9.84 -6.53
N LEU A 289 1.69 -9.76 -5.53
CA LEU A 289 1.60 -10.73 -4.43
C LEU A 289 0.32 -11.55 -4.61
N ASN A 290 0.46 -12.72 -5.23
CA ASN A 290 -0.66 -13.61 -5.52
C ASN A 290 -0.70 -14.79 -4.55
N ILE A 291 -1.72 -14.84 -3.69
CA ILE A 291 -1.93 -15.93 -2.74
C ILE A 291 -2.91 -16.93 -3.34
N TYR A 292 -2.40 -18.07 -3.79
CA TYR A 292 -3.19 -19.15 -4.39
C TYR A 292 -3.62 -20.15 -3.31
N VAL A 293 -4.69 -19.85 -2.57
CA VAL A 293 -5.06 -20.61 -1.36
C VAL A 293 -5.36 -22.10 -1.56
N LYS A 294 -5.56 -22.55 -2.80
CA LYS A 294 -5.78 -23.96 -3.16
C LYS A 294 -4.49 -24.76 -3.43
N GLN A 295 -3.31 -24.20 -3.13
CA GLN A 295 -2.05 -24.93 -3.26
C GLN A 295 -1.87 -25.98 -2.15
N LYS A 296 -1.31 -27.14 -2.49
CA LYS A 296 -1.09 -28.26 -1.53
C LYS A 296 -0.31 -27.87 -0.28
N ILE A 297 0.59 -26.90 -0.39
CA ILE A 297 1.39 -26.42 0.75
C ILE A 297 0.50 -25.83 1.87
N TYR A 298 -0.64 -25.25 1.50
CA TYR A 298 -1.58 -24.64 2.44
C TYR A 298 -2.50 -25.66 3.14
N GLU A 299 -2.44 -26.94 2.75
CA GLU A 299 -3.09 -28.04 3.47
C GLU A 299 -2.39 -28.34 4.81
N ASN A 300 -1.10 -27.98 4.94
CA ASN A 300 -0.32 -28.17 6.16
C ASN A 300 0.07 -26.80 6.75
N LEU A 301 -0.80 -26.25 7.59
CA LEU A 301 -0.59 -24.93 8.20
C LEU A 301 0.57 -24.90 9.20
N ASP A 302 0.92 -26.03 9.83
CA ASP A 302 2.08 -26.12 10.71
C ASP A 302 3.39 -25.95 9.93
N LEU A 303 3.47 -26.53 8.72
CA LEU A 303 4.60 -26.32 7.82
C LEU A 303 4.68 -24.86 7.36
N VAL A 304 3.55 -24.27 7.01
CA VAL A 304 3.46 -22.86 6.60
C VAL A 304 3.98 -21.95 7.71
N GLU A 305 3.52 -22.14 8.95
CA GLU A 305 3.96 -21.39 10.12
C GLU A 305 5.45 -21.58 10.42
N ALA A 306 5.97 -22.82 10.32
CA ALA A 306 7.39 -23.09 10.50
C ALA A 306 8.26 -22.39 9.45
N LEU A 307 7.82 -22.36 8.19
CA LEU A 307 8.52 -21.63 7.11
C LEU A 307 8.45 -20.12 7.32
N HIS A 308 7.32 -19.59 7.76
CA HIS A 308 7.13 -18.17 8.09
C HIS A 308 8.09 -17.71 9.19
N GLU A 309 8.13 -18.43 10.30
CA GLU A 309 9.01 -18.13 11.42
C GLU A 309 10.48 -18.26 11.02
N SER A 310 10.82 -19.22 10.15
CA SER A 310 12.17 -19.27 9.60
C SER A 310 12.53 -18.03 8.78
N ILE A 311 11.61 -17.47 8.01
CA ILE A 311 11.89 -16.25 7.22
C ILE A 311 12.19 -15.09 8.17
N LYS A 312 11.43 -14.95 9.26
CA LYS A 312 11.70 -13.94 10.30
C LYS A 312 13.08 -14.12 10.92
N ASP A 313 13.43 -15.36 11.28
CA ASP A 313 14.72 -15.72 11.86
C ASP A 313 15.91 -15.43 10.91
N LEU A 314 15.73 -15.65 9.60
CA LEU A 314 16.75 -15.39 8.58
C LEU A 314 16.91 -13.90 8.22
N THR A 315 15.82 -13.13 8.33
CA THR A 315 15.74 -11.75 7.83
C THR A 315 16.89 -10.85 8.34
N PRO A 316 17.30 -10.88 9.62
CA PRO A 316 18.44 -10.09 10.09
C PRO A 316 19.78 -10.42 9.41
N ALA A 317 20.07 -11.70 9.17
CA ALA A 317 21.29 -12.13 8.49
C ALA A 317 21.28 -11.74 7.00
N ILE A 318 20.15 -11.93 6.34
CA ILE A 318 19.93 -11.49 4.95
C ILE A 318 20.08 -9.97 4.83
N SER A 319 19.48 -9.24 5.76
CA SER A 319 19.54 -7.77 5.83
C SER A 319 20.99 -7.26 5.95
N ARG A 320 21.83 -7.93 6.74
CA ARG A 320 23.27 -7.66 6.84
C ARG A 320 23.99 -7.88 5.51
N PHE A 321 23.78 -9.04 4.87
CA PHE A 321 24.35 -9.35 3.56
C PHE A 321 23.96 -8.34 2.48
N LEU A 322 22.69 -7.96 2.39
CA LEU A 322 22.21 -6.97 1.40
C LEU A 322 22.80 -5.56 1.61
N ARG A 323 23.33 -5.26 2.80
CA ARG A 323 24.08 -4.02 3.08
C ARG A 323 25.60 -4.16 2.85
N GLY A 324 26.07 -5.34 2.46
CA GLY A 324 27.49 -5.63 2.33
C GLY A 324 28.20 -5.89 3.67
N ASP A 325 27.46 -6.15 4.75
CA ASP A 325 27.97 -6.39 6.10
C ASP A 325 27.88 -7.88 6.48
N ASP A 326 28.57 -8.74 5.73
CA ASP A 326 28.52 -10.19 5.93
C ASP A 326 29.93 -10.82 5.93
N PRO A 327 30.73 -10.56 6.97
CA PRO A 327 32.14 -11.00 7.00
C PRO A 327 32.28 -12.53 7.10
N THR A 328 31.26 -13.22 7.60
CA THR A 328 31.28 -14.67 7.78
C THR A 328 30.71 -15.43 6.57
N GLY A 329 29.94 -14.77 5.69
CA GLY A 329 29.18 -15.41 4.61
C GLY A 329 27.87 -16.05 5.07
N GLU A 330 27.50 -15.89 6.34
CA GLU A 330 26.25 -16.40 6.92
C GLU A 330 25.03 -15.81 6.19
N GLY A 331 25.05 -14.49 5.96
CA GLY A 331 23.95 -13.78 5.32
C GLY A 331 23.78 -14.15 3.84
N GLN A 332 24.88 -14.43 3.13
CA GLN A 332 24.85 -14.92 1.76
C GLN A 332 24.12 -16.26 1.67
N HIS A 333 24.47 -17.23 2.51
CA HIS A 333 23.81 -18.54 2.53
C HIS A 333 22.36 -18.44 3.01
N ALA A 334 22.06 -17.57 3.98
CA ALA A 334 20.68 -17.27 4.39
C ALA A 334 19.85 -16.73 3.21
N TYR A 335 20.43 -15.84 2.38
CA TYR A 335 19.76 -15.30 1.20
C TYR A 335 19.57 -16.35 0.09
N LEU A 336 20.54 -17.24 -0.12
CA LEU A 336 20.40 -18.37 -1.04
C LEU A 336 19.33 -19.37 -0.59
N ALA A 337 19.25 -19.65 0.72
CA ALA A 337 18.18 -20.45 1.30
C ALA A 337 16.82 -19.83 0.93
N LEU A 338 16.65 -18.54 1.16
CA LEU A 338 15.42 -17.82 0.83
C LEU A 338 15.05 -17.92 -0.66
N LYS A 339 16.02 -17.82 -1.58
CA LYS A 339 15.78 -18.01 -3.02
C LYS A 339 15.26 -19.40 -3.34
N HIS A 340 15.79 -20.43 -2.70
CA HIS A 340 15.29 -21.79 -2.85
C HIS A 340 13.88 -21.94 -2.26
N LEU A 341 13.61 -21.30 -1.12
CA LEU A 341 12.28 -21.29 -0.54
C LEU A 341 11.26 -20.58 -1.46
N TYR A 342 11.64 -19.48 -2.11
CA TYR A 342 10.81 -18.80 -3.10
C TYR A 342 10.53 -19.71 -4.32
N ALA A 343 11.55 -20.39 -4.83
CA ALA A 343 11.39 -21.36 -5.92
C ALA A 343 10.46 -22.52 -5.51
N PHE A 344 10.52 -22.98 -4.25
CA PHE A 344 9.61 -23.98 -3.73
C PHE A 344 8.16 -23.45 -3.69
N ALA A 345 7.93 -22.26 -3.12
CA ALA A 345 6.60 -21.65 -3.03
C ALA A 345 5.95 -21.44 -4.40
N THR A 346 6.73 -21.06 -5.40
CA THR A 346 6.24 -20.78 -6.76
C THR A 346 6.03 -22.03 -7.62
N THR A 347 6.87 -23.06 -7.45
CA THR A 347 6.83 -24.27 -8.31
C THR A 347 6.19 -25.49 -7.66
N GLY A 348 6.09 -25.52 -6.33
CA GLY A 348 5.70 -26.71 -5.56
C GLY A 348 6.73 -27.85 -5.59
N ASN A 349 7.94 -27.62 -6.13
CA ASN A 349 8.95 -28.67 -6.26
C ASN A 349 9.78 -28.82 -4.97
N TYR A 350 9.56 -29.92 -4.26
CA TYR A 350 10.25 -30.26 -3.00
C TYR A 350 11.78 -30.32 -3.09
N SER A 351 12.37 -30.52 -4.27
CA SER A 351 13.84 -30.45 -4.42
C SER A 351 14.40 -29.08 -4.03
N PHE A 352 13.63 -28.00 -4.18
CA PHE A 352 14.01 -26.67 -3.72
C PHE A 352 13.94 -26.56 -2.19
N LEU A 353 12.99 -27.22 -1.54
CA LEU A 353 12.93 -27.28 -0.08
C LEU A 353 14.17 -27.99 0.49
N THR A 354 14.63 -29.08 -0.15
CA THR A 354 15.90 -29.73 0.22
C THR A 354 17.11 -28.80 0.05
N LYS A 355 17.16 -28.03 -1.04
CA LYS A 355 18.23 -27.03 -1.25
C LYS A 355 18.19 -25.91 -0.22
N TYR A 356 17.00 -25.47 0.16
CA TYR A 356 16.82 -24.52 1.26
C TYR A 356 17.44 -25.05 2.56
N TYR A 357 17.12 -26.28 2.98
CA TYR A 357 17.74 -26.87 4.17
C TYR A 357 19.26 -27.00 4.08
N ARG A 358 19.79 -27.33 2.89
CA ARG A 358 21.23 -27.37 2.67
C ARG A 358 21.87 -25.99 2.91
N GLU A 359 21.31 -24.93 2.34
CA GLU A 359 21.86 -23.58 2.52
C GLU A 359 21.71 -23.07 3.97
N LEU A 360 20.68 -23.49 4.71
CA LEU A 360 20.60 -23.22 6.16
C LEU A 360 21.79 -23.85 6.91
N MET A 361 22.15 -25.09 6.56
CA MET A 361 23.30 -25.77 7.16
C MET A 361 24.62 -25.07 6.81
N GLU A 362 24.77 -24.61 5.57
CA GLU A 362 25.96 -23.85 5.16
C GLU A 362 26.05 -22.49 5.88
N ALA A 363 24.91 -21.80 6.08
CA ALA A 363 24.87 -20.58 6.89
C ALA A 363 25.29 -20.84 8.35
N TYR A 364 24.83 -21.95 8.94
CA TYR A 364 25.23 -22.35 10.29
C TYR A 364 26.74 -22.63 10.40
N LYS A 365 27.31 -23.35 9.43
CA LYS A 365 28.76 -23.59 9.35
C LYS A 365 29.54 -22.29 9.20
N ALA A 366 29.10 -21.40 8.31
CA ALA A 366 29.70 -20.08 8.09
C ALA A 366 29.73 -19.23 9.38
N SER A 367 28.71 -19.35 10.23
CA SER A 367 28.66 -18.69 11.55
C SER A 367 29.58 -19.29 12.62
N GLY A 368 30.36 -20.33 12.30
CA GLY A 368 31.18 -21.07 13.28
C GLY A 368 30.36 -21.92 14.24
N GLY A 369 29.10 -22.24 13.90
CA GLY A 369 28.20 -23.02 14.74
C GLY A 369 27.56 -22.26 15.90
N VAL A 370 27.68 -20.93 15.94
CA VAL A 370 27.21 -20.08 17.06
C VAL A 370 25.82 -19.48 16.78
N SER A 371 25.32 -19.59 15.55
CA SER A 371 24.08 -18.92 15.17
C SER A 371 22.83 -19.53 15.82
N GLY A 372 22.30 -18.83 16.82
CA GLY A 372 21.12 -19.27 17.59
C GLY A 372 19.85 -19.36 16.75
N TRP A 373 19.73 -18.58 15.67
CA TRP A 373 18.54 -18.65 14.80
C TRP A 373 18.47 -19.98 14.03
N TYR A 374 19.60 -20.57 13.66
CA TYR A 374 19.60 -21.88 13.00
C TYR A 374 19.08 -22.98 13.92
N LEU A 375 19.47 -22.97 15.21
CA LEU A 375 18.97 -23.94 16.19
C LEU A 375 17.46 -23.80 16.41
N ASN A 376 16.96 -22.56 16.40
CA ASN A 376 15.52 -22.29 16.46
C ASN A 376 14.81 -22.87 15.23
N ILE A 377 15.34 -22.65 14.03
CA ILE A 377 14.76 -23.23 12.80
C ILE A 377 14.82 -24.76 12.84
N ALA A 378 15.96 -25.34 13.16
CA ALA A 378 16.16 -26.78 13.18
C ALA A 378 15.22 -27.47 14.18
N SER A 379 14.99 -26.90 15.36
CA SER A 379 14.04 -27.48 16.31
C SER A 379 12.62 -27.56 15.73
N ARG A 380 12.17 -26.57 14.96
CA ARG A 380 10.83 -26.57 14.36
C ARG A 380 10.65 -27.63 13.27
N PHE A 381 11.69 -27.92 12.50
CA PHE A 381 11.62 -28.87 11.38
C PHE A 381 12.02 -30.31 11.73
N PHE A 382 12.82 -30.51 12.77
CA PHE A 382 13.42 -31.83 13.06
C PHE A 382 13.04 -32.41 14.43
N THR A 383 12.26 -31.71 15.27
CA THR A 383 11.89 -32.21 16.61
C THR A 383 10.40 -32.50 16.82
N LYS A 384 9.53 -32.20 15.85
CA LYS A 384 8.13 -32.66 15.89
C LYS A 384 8.02 -33.98 15.11
N PRO A 385 7.63 -35.10 15.77
CA PRO A 385 7.45 -36.41 15.13
C PRO A 385 6.29 -36.43 14.13
#